data_AF-A0A4R0X4G4-F1
#
_entry.id   AF-A0A4R0X4G4-F1
#
_cell.length_a   1.000
_cell.length_b   1.000
_cell.length_c   1.000
_cell.angle_alpha   90.00
_cell.angle_beta   90.00
_cell.angle_gamma   90.00
#
_symmetry.space_group_name_H-M   'P 1'
#
loop_
_entity.id
_entity.type
_entity.pdbx_description
1 polymer ?
#
loop_
_entity_poly.entity_id
_entity_poly.type
_entity_poly.pdbx_seq_one_letter_code
_entity_poly.pdbx_strand_id
1 'polypeptide(L)'
;MALRFSNPSRSYDGTRHGVWFWGYDNAREITFFVEDRVLKNFDSTPGSDEAEMLASFDRHREAILKIAMTRYVDGPHTLYTLH
;
A
#
# COMPACT_ATOMS: atom_id res chain seq x y z
N MET A 1 -12.22 4.79 -14.60
CA MET A 1 -13.10 5.08 -13.44
C MET A 1 -12.26 5.67 -12.29
N ALA A 2 -12.80 5.94 -11.09
CA ALA A 2 -12.05 6.58 -10.00
C ALA A 2 -11.71 5.57 -8.90
N LEU A 3 -10.43 5.23 -8.76
CA LEU A 3 -9.92 4.39 -7.68
C LEU A 3 -10.15 5.07 -6.32
N ARG A 4 -10.79 4.36 -5.38
CA ARG A 4 -11.12 4.86 -4.03
C ARG A 4 -10.51 3.98 -2.95
N PHE A 5 -10.00 4.59 -1.89
CA PHE A 5 -9.44 3.88 -0.73
C PHE A 5 -10.30 4.08 0.51
N SER A 6 -11.57 3.67 0.41
CA SER A 6 -12.56 3.81 1.49
C SER A 6 -12.29 2.89 2.68
N ASN A 7 -11.52 1.82 2.46
CA ASN A 7 -11.18 0.86 3.50
C ASN A 7 -9.73 1.12 3.99
N PRO A 8 -9.50 1.33 5.31
CA PRO A 8 -8.16 1.38 5.88
C PRO A 8 -7.58 -0.02 6.18
N SER A 9 -8.15 -1.09 5.60
CA SER A 9 -7.58 -2.43 5.69
C SER A 9 -6.15 -2.46 5.18
N ARG A 10 -5.30 -3.08 5.98
CA ARG A 10 -3.89 -3.30 5.71
C ARG A 10 -3.45 -4.60 6.38
N SER A 11 -2.53 -5.32 5.75
CA SER A 11 -1.96 -6.55 6.30
C SER A 11 -0.47 -6.57 6.05
N TYR A 12 0.32 -6.81 7.09
CA TYR A 12 1.75 -7.03 6.91
C TYR A 12 2.01 -8.42 6.35
N ASP A 13 3.01 -8.52 5.50
CA ASP A 13 3.55 -9.77 4.96
C ASP A 13 5.01 -9.88 5.39
N GLY A 14 5.25 -10.69 6.42
CA GLY A 14 6.59 -10.94 6.94
C GLY A 14 7.49 -11.74 5.99
N THR A 15 6.92 -12.42 4.99
CA THR A 15 7.70 -13.19 4.00
C THR A 15 8.24 -12.26 2.91
N ARG A 16 7.42 -11.29 2.49
CA ARG A 16 7.77 -10.31 1.45
C ARG A 16 8.30 -8.99 2.01
N HIS A 17 8.34 -8.82 3.33
CA HIS A 17 8.72 -7.60 4.02
C HIS A 17 7.96 -6.38 3.47
N GLY A 18 6.63 -6.39 3.58
CA GLY A 18 5.81 -5.30 3.06
C GLY A 18 4.38 -5.29 3.59
N VAL A 19 3.62 -4.29 3.20
CA VAL A 19 2.23 -4.10 3.61
C VAL A 19 1.31 -4.23 2.39
N TRP A 20 0.34 -5.12 2.51
CA TRP A 20 -0.82 -5.22 1.62
C TRP A 20 -1.85 -4.18 2.01
N PHE A 21 -2.45 -3.53 1.02
CA PHE A 21 -3.61 -2.65 1.18
C PHE A 21 -4.50 -2.72 -0.06
N TRP A 22 -5.74 -2.24 0.07
CA TRP A 22 -6.75 -2.41 -0.96
C TRP A 22 -7.41 -1.09 -1.34
N GLY A 23 -7.56 -0.89 -2.65
CA GLY A 23 -8.39 0.14 -3.25
C GLY A 23 -9.58 -0.50 -3.97
N TYR A 24 -10.59 0.30 -4.26
CA TYR A 24 -11.79 -0.14 -4.95
C TYR A 24 -12.02 0.74 -6.16
N ASP A 25 -12.13 0.10 -7.32
CA ASP A 25 -12.65 0.72 -8.52
C ASP A 25 -14.06 0.18 -8.79
N ASN A 26 -15.07 0.96 -8.40
CA ASN A 26 -16.47 0.53 -8.35
C ASN A 26 -16.66 -0.72 -7.47
N ALA A 27 -17.10 -1.85 -8.04
CA ALA A 27 -17.25 -3.13 -7.31
C ALA A 27 -15.98 -3.98 -7.29
N ARG A 28 -14.89 -3.51 -7.91
CA ARG A 28 -13.67 -4.28 -8.10
C ARG A 28 -12.64 -3.91 -7.04
N GLU A 29 -12.18 -4.92 -6.31
CA GLU A 29 -11.04 -4.77 -5.40
C GLU A 29 -9.72 -4.78 -6.19
N ILE A 30 -8.87 -3.81 -5.89
CA ILE A 30 -7.53 -3.65 -6.42
C ILE A 30 -6.57 -3.77 -5.24
N THR A 31 -5.74 -4.81 -5.28
CA THR A 31 -4.72 -5.12 -4.30
C THR A 31 -3.44 -4.35 -4.61
N PHE A 32 -2.89 -3.71 -3.59
CA PHE A 32 -1.61 -3.04 -3.66
C PHE A 32 -0.67 -3.63 -2.61
N PHE A 33 0.60 -3.79 -2.98
CA PHE A 33 1.68 -4.18 -2.11
C PHE A 33 2.68 -3.04 -2.03
N VAL A 34 3.05 -2.61 -0.83
CA VAL A 34 4.15 -1.67 -0.62
C VAL A 34 5.27 -2.36 0.14
N GLU A 35 6.46 -2.35 -0.44
CA GLU A 35 7.64 -2.95 0.20
C GLU A 35 8.17 -2.08 1.35
N ASP A 36 8.86 -2.71 2.31
CA ASP A 36 9.54 -2.03 3.41
C ASP A 36 10.52 -0.98 2.92
N ARG A 37 11.14 -1.18 1.76
CA ARG A 37 12.07 -0.22 1.16
C ARG A 37 11.38 1.11 0.84
N VAL A 38 10.15 1.06 0.34
CA VAL A 38 9.36 2.26 0.07
C VAL A 38 9.00 2.95 1.37
N LEU A 39 8.59 2.19 2.40
CA LEU A 39 8.29 2.74 3.73
C LEU A 39 9.54 3.33 4.40
N LYS A 40 10.70 2.69 4.23
CA LYS A 40 12.02 3.15 4.68
C LYS A 40 12.48 4.45 4.01
N ASN A 41 11.99 4.73 2.80
CA ASN A 41 12.25 6.01 2.15
C ASN A 41 11.47 7.16 2.80
N PHE A 42 10.34 6.87 3.45
CA PHE A 42 9.54 7.86 4.16
C PHE A 42 9.96 8.03 5.62
N ASP A 43 10.20 6.92 6.32
CA ASP A 43 10.73 6.86 7.67
C ASP A 43 12.14 6.28 7.61
N SER A 44 13.19 7.04 7.97
CA SER A 44 14.57 6.53 7.94
C SER A 44 14.85 5.34 8.87
N THR A 45 13.91 5.04 9.78
CA THR A 45 13.94 3.88 10.69
C THR A 45 12.51 3.37 10.92
N PRO A 46 11.92 2.60 10.00
CA PRO A 46 10.83 1.74 10.39
C PRO A 46 11.47 0.62 11.19
N GLY A 47 11.14 0.51 12.47
CA GLY A 47 11.66 -0.60 13.23
C GLY A 47 11.20 -1.94 12.64
N SER A 48 11.90 -3.00 13.01
CA SER A 48 11.80 -4.30 12.31
C SER A 48 10.53 -5.07 12.66
N ASP A 49 9.68 -4.51 13.52
CA ASP A 49 8.43 -5.09 13.98
C ASP A 49 7.27 -4.80 13.03
N GLU A 50 6.39 -5.80 12.88
CA GLU A 50 5.15 -5.70 12.11
C GLU A 50 4.32 -4.46 12.49
N ALA A 51 4.19 -4.19 13.79
CA ALA A 51 3.43 -3.05 14.29
C ALA A 51 4.03 -1.71 13.86
N GLU A 52 5.36 -1.59 13.84
CA GLU A 52 6.04 -0.37 13.43
C GLU A 52 5.91 -0.13 11.93
N MET A 53 5.97 -1.20 11.15
CA MET A 53 5.76 -1.16 9.71
C MET A 53 4.33 -0.73 9.36
N LEU A 54 3.32 -1.30 10.02
CA LEU A 54 1.93 -0.89 9.85
C LEU A 54 1.71 0.55 10.32
N ALA A 55 2.34 0.97 11.41
CA ALA A 55 2.27 2.35 11.89
C ALA A 55 2.96 3.34 10.94
N SER A 56 4.09 2.97 10.33
CA SER A 56 4.77 3.77 9.30
C SER A 56 3.88 3.91 8.06
N PHE A 57 3.27 2.81 7.61
CA PHE A 57 2.27 2.85 6.56
C PHE A 57 1.13 3.82 6.90
N ASP A 58 0.59 3.77 8.11
CA ASP A 58 -0.50 4.65 8.54
C ASP A 58 -0.10 6.12 8.56
N ARG A 59 1.12 6.44 9.04
CA ARG A 59 1.68 7.81 9.03
C ARG A 59 1.82 8.36 7.61
N HIS A 60 2.27 7.53 6.68
CA HIS A 60 2.55 7.92 5.30
C HIS A 60 1.46 7.50 4.31
N ARG A 61 0.28 7.09 4.82
CA ARG A 61 -0.81 6.51 4.03
C ARG A 61 -1.17 7.40 2.85
N GLU A 62 -1.34 8.71 3.06
CA GLU A 62 -1.70 9.63 1.98
C GLU A 62 -0.68 9.67 0.84
N ALA A 63 0.61 9.61 1.14
CA ALA A 63 1.67 9.58 0.13
C ALA A 63 1.65 8.24 -0.64
N ILE A 64 1.49 7.13 0.08
CA ILE A 64 1.41 5.79 -0.52
C ILE A 64 0.17 5.67 -1.42
N LEU A 65 -0.97 6.20 -0.99
CA LEU A 65 -2.19 6.24 -1.78
C LEU A 65 -2.00 7.05 -3.07
N LYS A 66 -1.29 8.19 -3.02
CA LYS A 66 -0.96 8.97 -4.23
C LYS A 66 -0.08 8.17 -5.20
N ILE A 67 0.91 7.44 -4.70
CA ILE A 67 1.76 6.56 -5.52
C ILE A 67 0.89 5.46 -6.15
N ALA A 68 0.02 4.83 -5.37
CA ALA A 68 -0.91 3.80 -5.84
C ALA A 68 -1.84 4.33 -6.94
N MET A 69 -2.40 5.53 -6.78
CA MET A 69 -3.23 6.18 -7.80
C MET A 69 -2.44 6.47 -9.08
N THR A 70 -1.19 6.88 -8.95
CA THR A 70 -0.32 7.16 -10.10
C THR A 70 0.05 5.88 -10.85
N ARG A 71 0.16 4.75 -10.13
CA ARG A 71 0.51 3.45 -10.71
C ARG A 71 -0.68 2.71 -11.29
N TYR A 72 -1.87 2.97 -10.78
CA TYR A 72 -3.10 2.34 -11.22
C TYR A 72 -3.40 2.71 -12.66
N VAL A 73 -3.67 1.69 -13.47
CA VAL A 73 -4.11 1.81 -14.85
C VAL A 73 -5.45 1.10 -14.97
N ASP A 74 -6.42 1.76 -15.62
CA ASP A 74 -7.72 1.16 -15.93
C ASP A 74 -7.51 -0.08 -16.81
N GLY A 75 -7.98 -1.25 -16.37
CA GLY A 75 -7.74 -2.51 -17.09
C GLY A 75 -7.95 -3.76 -16.25
N PRO A 76 -7.62 -4.96 -16.79
CA PRO A 76 -7.83 -6.24 -16.12
C PRO A 76 -6.85 -6.50 -14.96
N HIS A 77 -5.91 -5.60 -14.71
CA HIS A 77 -4.91 -5.77 -13.66
C HIS A 77 -5.43 -5.30 -12.31
N THR A 78 -5.36 -6.18 -11.29
CA THR A 78 -5.81 -5.88 -9.92
C THR A 78 -4.69 -5.88 -8.89
N LEU A 79 -3.46 -6.23 -9.26
CA LEU A 79 -2.38 -6.44 -8.30
C LEU A 79 -1.20 -5.56 -8.63
N TYR A 80 -0.99 -4.51 -7.85
CA TYR A 80 0.10 -3.57 -8.07
C TYR A 80 1.14 -3.70 -6.96
N THR A 81 2.41 -3.62 -7.32
CA THR A 81 3.50 -3.54 -6.36
C THR A 81 4.21 -2.19 -6.45
N LEU A 82 4.41 -1.57 -5.29
CA LEU A 82 5.11 -0.31 -5.11
C LEU A 82 6.53 -0.64 -4.62
N HIS A 83 7.51 -0.27 -5.44
CA HIS A 83 8.94 -0.43 -5.24
C HIS A 83 9.63 0.93 -5.17
#